data_AF-A0A1M3NKU9-F1
#
_entry.id   AF-A0A1M3NKU9-F1
#
_cell.length_a   1.000
_cell.length_b   1.000
_cell.length_c   1.000
_cell.angle_alpha   90.00
_cell.angle_beta   90.00
_cell.angle_gamma   90.00
#
_symmetry.space_group_name_H-M   'P 1'
#
loop_
_entity.id
_entity.type
_entity.pdbx_description
1 polymer ?
#
loop_
_entity_poly.entity_id
_entity_poly.type
_entity_poly.pdbx_seq_one_letter_code
_entity_poly.pdbx_strand_id
1 'polypeptide(L)'
;MADYYPLIARAVAAFKDAPAETRAQVYERARAALMKHLRSAAPPLTPDAIEREDSALDDAIARVEAEILASGAPDAPPDKTRPDDDAPAAFDRDEPPPEQADISPKRPLAPVARAENPEVAQTRRRRWRLMLTGGITAAVAVCVALLALTQREDPARYSPAAAVSTATPPADNGPKIGARVGGEASAPSSQPEPPASTQAAAPPSSPPSAPAPQSPQPAVAVAQRAILYEQRADSPNQPTVVSGRVVWRLEDGQTDQGQPDPVVKAELEFPERSMSVEMSIRRNTDAALPASHLVEIKFKFRAGGGPVKELASPPTMKQEENQRGAPLMGLQVPVMENYFLIGLSNTPADVERNLSQLLAANWIDLPFRFADDRIGVIAIEKGVQGADVIQKAIARWRS
;
A
#
# COMPACT_ATOMS: atom_id res chain seq x y z
N MET A 1 14.35 0.33 -37.18
CA MET A 1 12.90 0.50 -37.01
C MET A 1 12.31 -0.78 -36.50
N ALA A 2 11.88 -0.76 -35.24
CA ALA A 2 10.96 -1.76 -34.75
C ALA A 2 9.56 -1.48 -35.29
N ASP A 3 8.75 -2.53 -35.49
CA ASP A 3 7.34 -2.35 -35.81
C ASP A 3 6.54 -2.16 -34.51
N TYR A 4 6.17 -0.91 -34.22
CA TYR A 4 5.41 -0.54 -33.03
C TYR A 4 3.90 -0.77 -33.19
N TYR A 5 3.40 -0.91 -34.42
CA TYR A 5 1.96 -1.07 -34.72
C TYR A 5 1.30 -2.24 -33.95
N PRO A 6 1.81 -3.49 -33.93
CA PRO A 6 1.17 -4.58 -33.19
C PRO A 6 1.14 -4.36 -31.66
N LEU A 7 2.07 -3.57 -31.10
CA LEU A 7 2.08 -3.24 -29.67
C LEU A 7 1.01 -2.19 -29.34
N ILE A 8 0.92 -1.14 -30.16
CA ILE A 8 -0.08 -0.07 -29.98
C ILE A 8 -1.49 -0.59 -30.27
N ALA A 9 -1.69 -1.32 -31.37
CA ALA A 9 -2.98 -1.93 -31.72
C ALA A 9 -3.48 -2.86 -30.59
N ARG A 10 -2.60 -3.69 -30.01
CA ARG A 10 -2.96 -4.54 -28.86
C ARG A 10 -3.28 -3.73 -27.60
N ALA A 11 -2.53 -2.67 -27.32
CA ALA A 11 -2.77 -1.82 -26.16
C ALA A 11 -4.11 -1.09 -26.25
N VAL A 12 -4.50 -0.63 -27.44
CA VAL A 12 -5.75 0.11 -27.69
C VAL A 12 -6.95 -0.82 -27.92
N ALA A 13 -6.75 -2.05 -28.39
CA ALA A 13 -7.84 -3.03 -28.52
C ALA A 13 -8.55 -3.35 -27.19
N ALA A 14 -7.86 -3.24 -26.05
CA ALA A 14 -8.45 -3.33 -24.71
C ALA A 14 -9.36 -2.14 -24.35
N PHE A 15 -9.35 -1.08 -25.16
CA PHE A 15 -10.06 0.18 -25.01
C PHE A 15 -10.83 0.57 -26.29
N LYS A 16 -11.30 -0.43 -27.05
CA LYS A 16 -11.93 -0.24 -28.38
C LYS A 16 -13.07 0.79 -28.38
N ASP A 17 -13.88 0.81 -27.33
CA ASP A 17 -15.02 1.73 -27.16
C ASP A 17 -14.69 2.98 -26.31
N ALA A 18 -13.42 3.17 -25.93
CA ALA A 18 -13.03 4.29 -25.08
C ALA A 18 -12.98 5.63 -25.85
N PRO A 19 -13.37 6.75 -25.23
CA PRO A 19 -13.34 8.05 -25.87
C PRO A 19 -11.91 8.46 -26.27
N ALA A 20 -11.79 9.29 -27.30
CA ALA A 20 -10.49 9.68 -27.88
C ALA A 20 -9.51 10.25 -26.85
N GLU A 21 -10.00 10.97 -25.82
CA GLU A 21 -9.20 11.48 -24.71
C GLU A 21 -8.52 10.39 -23.86
N THR A 22 -9.14 9.21 -23.73
CA THR A 22 -8.54 8.06 -23.03
C THR A 22 -7.47 7.41 -23.89
N ARG A 23 -7.69 7.29 -25.21
CA ARG A 23 -6.69 6.76 -26.15
C ARG A 23 -5.47 7.67 -26.24
N ALA A 24 -5.68 8.99 -26.26
CA ALA A 24 -4.60 9.99 -26.22
C ALA A 24 -3.66 9.82 -25.01
N GLN A 25 -4.21 9.53 -23.82
CA GLN A 25 -3.40 9.25 -22.62
C GLN A 25 -2.59 7.95 -22.72
N VAL A 26 -3.04 6.96 -23.49
CA VAL A 26 -2.28 5.73 -23.77
C VAL A 26 -1.10 6.04 -24.70
N TYR A 27 -1.33 6.84 -25.75
CA TYR A 27 -0.26 7.27 -26.67
C TYR A 27 0.80 8.14 -25.99
N GLU A 28 0.40 9.08 -25.13
CA GLU A 28 1.34 9.92 -24.38
C GLU A 28 2.23 9.08 -23.44
N ARG A 29 1.66 8.05 -22.79
CA ARG A 29 2.42 7.09 -21.98
C ARG A 29 3.36 6.22 -22.83
N ALA A 30 2.95 5.81 -24.03
CA ALA A 30 3.78 5.04 -24.94
C ALA A 30 5.02 5.83 -25.41
N ARG A 31 4.83 7.10 -25.83
CA ARG A 31 5.92 8.03 -26.19
C ARG A 31 6.89 8.25 -25.03
N ALA A 32 6.36 8.50 -23.82
CA ALA A 32 7.19 8.67 -22.62
C ALA A 32 8.01 7.41 -22.26
N ALA A 33 7.44 6.22 -22.46
CA ALA A 33 8.14 4.95 -22.25
C ALA A 33 9.25 4.71 -23.30
N LEU A 34 8.97 4.97 -24.58
CA LEU A 34 9.96 4.84 -25.66
C LEU A 34 11.14 5.80 -25.45
N MET A 35 10.88 7.09 -25.19
CA MET A 35 11.93 8.08 -24.91
C MET A 35 12.78 7.73 -23.69
N LYS A 36 12.18 7.12 -22.64
CA LYS A 36 12.94 6.60 -21.50
C LYS A 36 13.83 5.42 -21.91
N HIS A 37 13.34 4.52 -22.76
CA HIS A 37 14.08 3.36 -23.24
C HIS A 37 15.26 3.76 -24.15
N LEU A 38 15.03 4.59 -25.16
CA LEU A 38 16.05 5.05 -26.11
C LEU A 38 17.20 5.81 -25.40
N ARG A 39 16.90 6.56 -24.33
CA ARG A 39 17.91 7.23 -23.49
C ARG A 39 18.68 6.28 -22.54
N SER A 40 18.16 5.08 -22.31
CA SER A 40 18.76 4.07 -21.42
C SER A 40 19.59 3.03 -22.16
N ALA A 41 19.57 3.04 -23.50
CA ALA A 41 20.36 2.12 -24.32
C ALA A 41 21.87 2.44 -24.22
N ALA A 42 22.67 1.39 -24.06
CA ALA A 42 24.13 1.45 -24.10
C ALA A 42 24.63 0.48 -25.19
N PRO A 43 25.38 0.93 -26.22
CA PRO A 43 25.86 2.29 -26.45
C PRO A 43 24.74 3.32 -26.71
N PRO A 44 24.98 4.62 -26.46
CA PRO A 44 23.98 5.66 -26.73
C PRO A 44 23.66 5.74 -28.23
N LEU A 45 22.37 5.73 -28.55
CA LEU A 45 21.86 5.93 -29.91
C LEU A 45 22.16 7.34 -30.42
N THR A 46 22.43 7.48 -31.73
CA THR A 46 22.60 8.80 -32.35
C THR A 46 21.27 9.56 -32.40
N PRO A 47 21.28 10.91 -32.42
CA PRO A 47 20.04 11.71 -32.52
C PRO A 47 19.14 11.25 -33.68
N ASP A 48 19.71 11.06 -34.88
CA ASP A 48 18.97 10.59 -36.06
C ASP A 48 18.37 9.18 -35.89
N ALA A 49 18.92 8.33 -35.01
CA ALA A 49 18.33 7.04 -34.68
C ALA A 49 17.14 7.20 -33.72
N ILE A 50 17.23 8.12 -32.76
CA ILE A 50 16.15 8.44 -31.83
C ILE A 50 14.96 9.06 -32.59
N GLU A 51 15.20 10.04 -33.46
CA GLU A 51 14.17 10.68 -34.29
C GLU A 51 13.47 9.69 -35.23
N ARG A 52 14.21 8.73 -35.79
CA ARG A 52 13.63 7.66 -36.62
C ARG A 52 12.73 6.71 -35.85
N GLU A 53 13.10 6.31 -34.64
CA GLU A 53 12.24 5.43 -33.83
C GLU A 53 11.04 6.18 -33.21
N ASP A 54 11.16 7.50 -32.95
CA ASP A 54 10.04 8.36 -32.52
C ASP A 54 9.01 8.54 -33.67
N SER A 55 9.49 8.84 -34.89
CA SER A 55 8.65 8.88 -36.10
C SER A 55 7.95 7.55 -36.37
N ALA A 56 8.65 6.42 -36.21
CA ALA A 56 8.07 5.09 -36.42
C ALA A 56 6.98 4.73 -35.38
N LEU A 57 7.07 5.26 -34.16
CA LEU A 57 5.99 5.14 -33.17
C LEU A 57 4.79 6.00 -33.56
N ASP A 58 5.01 7.22 -34.03
CA ASP A 58 3.94 8.14 -34.43
C ASP A 58 3.21 7.68 -35.70
N ASP A 59 3.92 7.14 -36.69
CA ASP A 59 3.33 6.50 -37.87
C ASP A 59 2.46 5.29 -37.48
N ALA A 60 2.91 4.50 -36.50
CA ALA A 60 2.15 3.37 -35.96
C ALA A 60 0.87 3.82 -35.23
N ILE A 61 0.93 4.91 -34.45
CA ILE A 61 -0.24 5.50 -33.78
C ILE A 61 -1.23 6.05 -34.81
N ALA A 62 -0.74 6.78 -35.83
CA ALA A 62 -1.57 7.32 -36.90
C ALA A 62 -2.32 6.21 -37.66
N ARG A 63 -1.65 5.09 -37.94
CA ARG A 63 -2.26 3.90 -38.56
C ARG A 63 -3.34 3.26 -37.69
N VAL A 64 -3.13 3.15 -36.37
CA VAL A 64 -4.13 2.59 -35.44
C VAL A 64 -5.35 3.50 -35.31
N GLU A 65 -5.19 4.82 -35.19
CA GLU A 65 -6.35 5.73 -35.16
C GLU A 65 -7.11 5.75 -36.49
N ALA A 66 -6.44 5.66 -37.64
CA ALA A 66 -7.09 5.54 -38.94
C ALA A 66 -7.94 4.24 -39.05
N GLU A 67 -7.43 3.12 -38.54
CA GLU A 67 -8.14 1.84 -38.50
C GLU A 67 -9.33 1.86 -37.53
N ILE A 68 -9.21 2.54 -36.40
CA ILE A 68 -10.32 2.75 -35.45
C ILE A 68 -11.40 3.65 -36.05
N LEU A 69 -11.01 4.72 -36.77
CA LEU A 69 -11.96 5.57 -37.52
C LEU A 69 -12.69 4.77 -38.62
N ALA A 70 -11.96 3.96 -39.39
CA ALA A 70 -12.52 3.11 -40.44
C ALA A 70 -13.45 2.03 -39.87
N SER A 71 -13.10 1.44 -38.71
CA SER A 71 -13.92 0.43 -38.01
C SER A 71 -15.12 1.01 -37.27
N GLY A 72 -15.18 2.34 -37.10
CA GLY A 72 -16.31 3.07 -36.51
C GLY A 72 -17.32 3.60 -37.54
N ALA A 73 -17.04 3.46 -38.84
CA ALA A 73 -17.97 3.79 -39.90
C ALA A 73 -19.00 2.65 -40.10
N PRO A 74 -20.30 2.94 -40.23
CA PRO A 74 -21.28 1.96 -40.68
C PRO A 74 -20.96 1.49 -42.11
N ASP A 75 -21.20 0.20 -42.40
CA ASP A 75 -21.15 -0.35 -43.75
C ASP A 75 -22.07 0.45 -44.70
N ALA A 76 -21.46 1.26 -45.58
CA ALA A 76 -22.12 1.77 -46.76
C ALA A 76 -21.90 0.76 -47.89
N PRO A 77 -22.96 0.28 -48.57
CA PRO A 77 -22.80 -0.71 -49.64
C PRO A 77 -22.00 -0.11 -50.81
N PRO A 78 -21.27 -0.93 -51.59
CA PRO A 78 -20.50 -0.45 -52.72
C PRO A 78 -21.42 -0.02 -53.86
N ASP A 79 -21.69 1.28 -53.96
CA ASP A 79 -22.46 1.83 -55.07
C ASP A 79 -21.65 1.75 -56.37
N LYS A 80 -22.00 0.75 -57.18
CA LYS A 80 -21.60 0.66 -58.58
C LYS A 80 -22.55 1.49 -59.44
N THR A 81 -22.47 2.82 -59.39
CA THR A 81 -22.98 3.66 -60.48
C THR A 81 -22.07 4.85 -60.79
N ARG A 82 -21.29 4.71 -61.86
CA ARG A 82 -21.04 5.82 -62.78
C ARG A 82 -22.21 5.85 -63.78
N PRO A 83 -22.87 6.99 -63.93
CA PRO A 83 -23.19 7.46 -65.28
C PRO A 83 -22.43 8.75 -65.58
N ASP A 84 -22.40 9.09 -66.86
CA ASP A 84 -21.47 10.06 -67.43
C ASP A 84 -21.91 11.52 -67.31
N ASP A 85 -20.99 12.41 -67.69
CA ASP A 85 -21.23 13.82 -67.96
C ASP A 85 -22.48 14.05 -68.82
N ASP A 86 -23.27 15.06 -68.46
CA ASP A 86 -23.74 16.04 -69.44
C ASP A 86 -24.14 17.36 -68.75
N ALA A 87 -23.48 18.44 -69.18
CA ALA A 87 -23.97 19.82 -69.04
C ALA A 87 -24.98 20.08 -70.20
N PRO A 88 -25.83 21.14 -70.23
CA PRO A 88 -25.43 22.55 -70.02
C PRO A 88 -26.60 23.38 -69.38
N ALA A 89 -26.75 24.71 -69.45
CA ALA A 89 -26.01 25.84 -70.03
C ALA A 89 -26.36 27.13 -69.25
N ALA A 90 -25.45 28.12 -69.16
CA ALA A 90 -25.83 29.51 -68.88
C ALA A 90 -24.74 30.55 -69.27
N PHE A 91 -24.80 30.99 -70.53
CA PHE A 91 -24.43 32.33 -71.06
C PHE A 91 -22.98 32.86 -71.07
N ASP A 92 -22.59 33.34 -72.25
CA ASP A 92 -21.39 34.12 -72.60
C ASP A 92 -21.40 35.56 -72.07
N ARG A 93 -20.20 36.17 -71.86
CA ARG A 93 -19.66 37.24 -72.73
C ARG A 93 -18.17 37.60 -72.45
N ASP A 94 -17.54 38.24 -73.43
CA ASP A 94 -16.11 38.57 -73.61
C ASP A 94 -15.48 39.62 -72.66
N GLU A 95 -14.15 39.55 -72.44
CA GLU A 95 -13.10 40.50 -72.94
C GLU A 95 -11.68 40.17 -72.37
N PRO A 96 -10.53 40.37 -73.08
CA PRO A 96 -9.19 39.92 -72.63
C PRO A 96 -8.17 41.10 -72.38
N PRO A 97 -6.81 40.97 -72.33
CA PRO A 97 -5.98 41.45 -71.19
C PRO A 97 -4.97 42.60 -71.58
N PRO A 98 -4.04 43.11 -70.73
CA PRO A 98 -2.88 42.41 -70.14
C PRO A 98 -2.78 42.69 -68.59
N GLU A 99 -1.69 42.64 -67.81
CA GLU A 99 -0.23 42.45 -68.02
C GLU A 99 0.45 41.86 -66.75
N GLN A 100 1.79 41.73 -66.72
CA GLN A 100 2.60 41.26 -65.57
C GLN A 100 3.19 42.43 -64.76
N ALA A 101 3.26 42.32 -63.42
CA ALA A 101 4.20 43.09 -62.59
C ALA A 101 4.59 42.36 -61.30
N ASP A 102 5.90 42.29 -61.05
CA ASP A 102 6.56 41.61 -59.93
C ASP A 102 6.72 42.55 -58.72
N ILE A 103 6.18 42.18 -57.54
CA ILE A 103 6.56 42.83 -56.27
C ILE A 103 6.45 41.91 -55.03
N SER A 104 7.52 41.89 -54.24
CA SER A 104 7.69 41.00 -53.07
C SER A 104 6.83 41.40 -51.84
N PRO A 105 6.38 40.44 -51.01
CA PRO A 105 5.63 40.73 -49.80
C PRO A 105 6.51 41.23 -48.64
N LYS A 106 6.11 42.35 -48.03
CA LYS A 106 6.73 42.90 -46.80
C LYS A 106 6.47 42.01 -45.57
N ARG A 107 7.47 41.90 -44.69
CA ARG A 107 7.38 41.27 -43.36
C ARG A 107 6.41 42.05 -42.43
N PRO A 108 5.39 41.42 -41.83
CA PRO A 108 4.54 42.04 -40.81
C PRO A 108 5.28 42.25 -39.47
N LEU A 109 4.84 43.24 -38.68
CA LEU A 109 5.44 43.58 -37.38
C LEU A 109 5.03 42.60 -36.26
N ALA A 110 5.90 42.48 -35.25
CA ALA A 110 5.67 41.64 -34.08
C ALA A 110 4.55 42.20 -33.16
N PRO A 111 3.74 41.33 -32.52
CA PRO A 111 2.73 41.76 -31.56
C PRO A 111 3.35 42.21 -30.22
N VAL A 112 2.79 43.28 -29.65
CA VAL A 112 3.21 43.83 -28.35
C VAL A 112 2.84 42.87 -27.21
N ALA A 113 3.79 42.63 -26.31
CA ALA A 113 3.58 41.73 -25.18
C ALA A 113 2.54 42.28 -24.19
N ARG A 114 1.47 41.51 -23.94
CA ARG A 114 0.48 41.81 -22.89
C ARG A 114 1.03 41.35 -21.54
N ALA A 115 0.91 42.18 -20.51
CA ALA A 115 1.47 41.89 -19.18
C ALA A 115 0.90 40.59 -18.59
N GLU A 116 1.78 39.70 -18.15
CA GLU A 116 1.45 38.42 -17.51
C GLU A 116 0.87 38.65 -16.10
N ASN A 117 -0.20 37.92 -15.74
CA ASN A 117 -0.84 38.04 -14.44
C ASN A 117 0.05 37.42 -13.33
N PRO A 118 0.51 38.18 -12.32
CA PRO A 118 1.57 37.72 -11.39
C PRO A 118 1.23 36.50 -10.53
N GLU A 119 -0.04 36.12 -10.41
CA GLU A 119 -0.47 34.93 -9.65
C GLU A 119 0.00 33.59 -10.27
N VAL A 120 0.13 33.52 -11.60
CA VAL A 120 0.51 32.27 -12.30
C VAL A 120 2.01 31.97 -12.16
N ALA A 121 2.84 33.00 -11.92
CA ALA A 121 4.29 32.86 -11.80
C ALA A 121 4.73 32.18 -10.48
N GLN A 122 3.96 32.31 -9.39
CA GLN A 122 4.33 31.73 -8.08
C GLN A 122 4.13 30.21 -8.01
N THR A 123 3.07 29.68 -8.59
CA THR A 123 2.75 28.24 -8.55
C THR A 123 3.78 27.39 -9.32
N ARG A 124 4.36 27.94 -10.40
CA ARG A 124 5.40 27.27 -11.21
C ARG A 124 6.73 27.10 -10.47
N ARG A 125 7.16 28.09 -9.67
CA ARG A 125 8.43 28.02 -8.91
C ARG A 125 8.40 27.01 -7.75
N ARG A 126 7.22 26.70 -7.19
CA ARG A 126 7.08 25.73 -6.09
C ARG A 126 7.19 24.27 -6.58
N ARG A 127 6.78 23.98 -7.83
CA ARG A 127 6.87 22.63 -8.42
C ARG A 127 8.29 22.23 -8.81
N TRP A 128 9.13 23.13 -9.29
CA TRP A 128 10.46 22.76 -9.81
C TRP A 128 11.46 22.34 -8.70
N ARG A 129 11.29 22.87 -7.47
CA ARG A 129 12.10 22.45 -6.30
C ARG A 129 11.81 21.02 -5.82
N LEU A 130 10.72 20.39 -6.27
CA LEU A 130 10.35 19.01 -5.91
C LEU A 130 10.90 17.94 -6.88
N MET A 131 11.53 18.33 -7.99
CA MET A 131 12.06 17.36 -8.98
C MET A 131 13.57 17.08 -8.87
N LEU A 132 14.31 17.83 -8.04
CA LEU A 132 15.73 17.55 -7.78
C LEU A 132 15.97 16.42 -6.76
N THR A 133 14.99 16.11 -5.90
CA THR A 133 15.10 15.04 -4.89
C THR A 133 14.77 13.65 -5.42
N GLY A 134 13.95 13.52 -6.47
CA GLY A 134 13.53 12.21 -7.00
C GLY A 134 14.61 11.42 -7.75
N GLY A 135 15.64 12.10 -8.27
CA GLY A 135 16.74 11.44 -9.02
C GLY A 135 17.67 10.62 -8.12
N ILE A 136 17.89 11.06 -6.87
CA ILE A 136 18.82 10.40 -5.93
C ILE A 136 18.22 9.09 -5.42
N THR A 137 16.91 9.04 -5.15
CA THR A 137 16.22 7.85 -4.63
C THR A 137 16.21 6.69 -5.63
N ALA A 138 16.07 6.98 -6.93
CA ALA A 138 16.11 5.97 -7.98
C ALA A 138 17.49 5.33 -8.14
N ALA A 139 18.58 6.10 -7.97
CA ALA A 139 19.94 5.57 -8.04
C ALA A 139 20.24 4.59 -6.90
N VAL A 140 19.84 4.93 -5.66
CA VAL A 140 20.03 4.06 -4.48
C VAL A 140 19.31 2.72 -4.64
N ALA A 141 18.07 2.73 -5.12
CA ALA A 141 17.31 1.49 -5.34
C ALA A 141 17.97 0.55 -6.36
N VAL A 142 18.57 1.09 -7.42
CA VAL A 142 19.30 0.30 -8.44
C VAL A 142 20.61 -0.26 -7.88
N CYS A 143 21.35 0.50 -7.07
CA CYS A 143 22.57 0.00 -6.43
C CYS A 143 22.28 -1.15 -5.44
N VAL A 144 21.22 -1.05 -4.63
CA VAL A 144 20.82 -2.12 -3.70
C VAL A 144 20.37 -3.37 -4.45
N ALA A 145 19.62 -3.23 -5.55
CA ALA A 145 19.21 -4.36 -6.37
C ALA A 145 20.40 -5.08 -7.03
N LEU A 146 21.41 -4.34 -7.49
CA LEU A 146 22.66 -4.93 -8.02
C LEU A 146 23.46 -5.66 -6.93
N LEU A 147 23.55 -5.11 -5.72
CA LEU A 147 24.27 -5.74 -4.61
C LEU A 147 23.58 -7.03 -4.12
N ALA A 148 22.24 -7.07 -4.12
CA ALA A 148 21.47 -8.26 -3.77
C ALA A 148 21.67 -9.42 -4.77
N LEU A 149 21.92 -9.11 -6.05
CA LEU A 149 22.22 -10.12 -7.08
C LEU A 149 23.63 -10.73 -6.93
N THR A 150 24.57 -10.03 -6.28
CA THR A 150 25.94 -10.53 -6.05
C THR A 150 26.11 -11.42 -4.81
N GLN A 151 25.09 -11.56 -3.96
CA GLN A 151 25.16 -12.27 -2.67
C GLN A 151 24.45 -13.65 -2.68
N ARG A 152 24.19 -14.24 -3.85
CA ARG A 152 23.40 -15.47 -3.98
C ARG A 152 24.27 -16.73 -4.08
N GLU A 153 24.88 -17.15 -2.97
CA GLU A 153 25.71 -18.36 -2.88
C GLU A 153 25.08 -19.46 -2.00
N ASP A 154 25.09 -20.69 -2.55
CA ASP A 154 24.86 -22.04 -1.99
C ASP A 154 23.77 -22.34 -0.93
N PRO A 155 22.65 -23.00 -1.32
CA PRO A 155 21.68 -23.58 -0.37
C PRO A 155 22.13 -24.89 0.30
N ALA A 156 23.37 -25.36 0.08
CA ALA A 156 23.83 -26.69 0.50
C ALA A 156 24.29 -26.81 1.98
N ARG A 157 24.28 -25.73 2.77
CA ARG A 157 24.81 -25.73 4.16
C ARG A 157 23.81 -26.07 5.27
N TYR A 158 22.52 -26.20 4.98
CA TYR A 158 21.51 -26.58 5.99
C TYR A 158 21.02 -28.01 5.80
N SER A 159 21.82 -28.97 6.28
CA SER A 159 21.37 -30.33 6.56
C SER A 159 21.10 -30.46 8.07
N PRO A 160 19.84 -30.62 8.53
CA PRO A 160 19.55 -30.81 9.94
C PRO A 160 20.03 -32.21 10.40
N ALA A 161 20.82 -32.24 11.47
CA ALA A 161 21.31 -33.50 12.03
C ALA A 161 20.16 -34.38 12.53
N ALA A 162 20.29 -35.69 12.33
CA ALA A 162 19.28 -36.66 12.71
C ALA A 162 19.08 -36.72 14.24
N ALA A 163 17.82 -36.85 14.67
CA ALA A 163 17.48 -37.05 16.07
C ALA A 163 17.93 -38.44 16.55
N VAL A 164 18.77 -38.48 17.58
CA VAL A 164 19.14 -39.72 18.28
C VAL A 164 18.11 -39.98 19.37
N SER A 165 17.40 -41.10 19.27
CA SER A 165 16.48 -41.58 20.31
C SER A 165 17.26 -42.09 21.52
N THR A 166 16.92 -41.64 22.72
CA THR A 166 17.31 -42.28 23.98
C THR A 166 16.09 -42.94 24.64
N ALA A 167 16.32 -44.11 25.24
CA ALA A 167 15.25 -45.04 25.63
C ALA A 167 14.76 -44.86 27.07
N THR A 168 13.49 -45.23 27.29
CA THR A 168 12.83 -45.32 28.60
C THR A 168 12.92 -46.75 29.16
N PRO A 169 13.32 -46.98 30.42
CA PRO A 169 13.11 -48.25 31.13
C PRO A 169 11.76 -48.27 31.90
N PRO A 170 11.10 -49.44 32.06
CA PRO A 170 9.72 -49.53 32.55
C PRO A 170 9.59 -49.88 34.05
N ALA A 171 8.47 -49.48 34.65
CA ALA A 171 7.87 -50.01 35.88
C ALA A 171 6.45 -49.43 36.05
N ASP A 172 5.51 -50.02 36.79
CA ASP A 172 5.14 -51.43 36.97
C ASP A 172 3.63 -51.42 37.32
N ASN A 173 3.00 -52.59 37.43
CA ASN A 173 1.55 -52.80 37.50
C ASN A 173 0.85 -52.11 38.70
N GLY A 174 -0.43 -51.76 38.51
CA GLY A 174 -1.37 -51.49 39.62
C GLY A 174 -1.75 -52.77 40.38
N PRO A 175 -2.81 -52.79 41.24
CA PRO A 175 -4.06 -52.03 41.05
C PRO A 175 -4.84 -51.58 42.33
N LYS A 176 -6.06 -51.07 42.10
CA LYS A 176 -7.36 -51.50 42.71
C LYS A 176 -8.06 -50.57 43.74
N ILE A 177 -9.39 -50.42 43.51
CA ILE A 177 -10.53 -50.04 44.39
C ILE A 177 -10.52 -48.68 45.15
N GLY A 178 -11.65 -47.99 45.34
CA GLY A 178 -13.05 -48.32 45.02
C GLY A 178 -14.02 -47.12 45.13
N ALA A 179 -15.30 -47.33 44.79
CA ALA A 179 -16.28 -46.27 44.49
C ALA A 179 -17.22 -45.83 45.65
N ARG A 180 -17.78 -44.62 45.52
CA ARG A 180 -19.09 -44.07 45.98
C ARG A 180 -19.21 -42.65 45.40
N VAL A 181 -20.20 -42.28 44.57
CA VAL A 181 -21.60 -41.92 44.91
C VAL A 181 -21.65 -40.90 46.06
N GLY A 182 -22.24 -39.70 45.95
CA GLY A 182 -23.06 -39.06 44.92
C GLY A 182 -24.06 -38.10 45.61
N GLY A 183 -24.57 -37.05 44.94
CA GLY A 183 -25.60 -36.18 45.52
C GLY A 183 -25.50 -34.71 45.07
N GLU A 184 -26.63 -34.15 44.65
CA GLU A 184 -26.74 -32.85 43.97
C GLU A 184 -27.74 -31.94 44.70
N ALA A 185 -27.59 -30.62 44.53
CA ALA A 185 -28.57 -29.53 44.71
C ALA A 185 -29.47 -29.43 45.98
N SER A 186 -29.48 -28.25 46.62
CA SER A 186 -30.60 -27.28 46.48
C SER A 186 -30.54 -26.09 47.47
N ALA A 187 -30.93 -24.90 46.99
CA ALA A 187 -31.43 -23.76 47.77
C ALA A 187 -33.00 -23.85 47.85
N PRO A 188 -33.85 -22.90 48.34
CA PRO A 188 -33.61 -21.46 48.59
C PRO A 188 -34.40 -20.78 49.76
N SER A 189 -34.38 -19.43 49.78
CA SER A 189 -35.42 -18.49 50.28
C SER A 189 -35.53 -18.12 51.77
N SER A 190 -35.34 -16.83 52.12
CA SER A 190 -36.40 -15.87 52.57
C SER A 190 -35.85 -14.55 53.21
N GLN A 191 -36.54 -13.42 52.96
CA GLN A 191 -36.41 -12.07 53.58
C GLN A 191 -37.43 -11.91 54.76
N PRO A 192 -37.57 -10.81 55.55
CA PRO A 192 -36.90 -9.48 55.54
C PRO A 192 -36.49 -8.86 56.93
N GLU A 193 -36.06 -7.58 56.90
CA GLU A 193 -35.80 -6.53 57.93
C GLU A 193 -36.89 -6.30 59.03
N PRO A 194 -36.77 -5.38 60.05
CA PRO A 194 -35.72 -4.38 60.44
C PRO A 194 -35.46 -4.30 62.00
N PRO A 195 -35.12 -3.18 62.68
CA PRO A 195 -34.13 -2.09 62.47
C PRO A 195 -33.13 -1.87 63.67
N ALA A 196 -32.27 -0.85 63.53
CA ALA A 196 -31.73 0.04 64.59
C ALA A 196 -30.41 -0.29 65.32
N SER A 197 -29.72 0.80 65.68
CA SER A 197 -28.31 0.91 66.09
C SER A 197 -28.05 0.66 67.57
N THR A 198 -26.88 0.09 67.92
CA THR A 198 -26.12 0.51 69.12
C THR A 198 -24.62 0.22 68.98
N GLN A 199 -23.84 0.82 69.87
CA GLN A 199 -22.40 1.03 69.78
C GLN A 199 -21.63 0.07 70.73
N ALA A 200 -20.33 -0.14 70.43
CA ALA A 200 -19.23 -0.53 71.33
C ALA A 200 -18.66 -1.98 71.27
N ALA A 201 -17.37 -2.03 71.66
CA ALA A 201 -16.50 -3.18 71.97
C ALA A 201 -16.00 -4.07 70.81
N ALA A 202 -14.72 -3.87 70.44
CA ALA A 202 -13.94 -4.82 69.65
C ALA A 202 -13.22 -5.85 70.55
N PRO A 203 -13.10 -7.12 70.13
CA PRO A 203 -12.10 -8.06 70.66
C PRO A 203 -10.74 -7.90 69.92
N PRO A 204 -9.63 -8.43 70.48
CA PRO A 204 -8.27 -8.02 70.11
C PRO A 204 -7.69 -8.66 68.85
N SER A 205 -6.59 -8.05 68.40
CA SER A 205 -5.82 -8.30 67.19
C SER A 205 -5.26 -9.73 67.05
N SER A 206 -5.48 -10.35 65.89
CA SER A 206 -4.58 -11.36 65.34
C SER A 206 -3.39 -10.67 64.63
N PRO A 207 -2.15 -11.18 64.71
CA PRO A 207 -1.01 -10.58 64.02
C PRO A 207 -1.15 -10.70 62.50
N PRO A 208 -0.64 -9.73 61.71
CA PRO A 208 -0.69 -9.81 60.26
C PRO A 208 0.21 -10.94 59.76
N SER A 209 -0.36 -11.93 59.08
CA SER A 209 0.42 -12.84 58.25
C SER A 209 1.12 -12.04 57.16
N ALA A 210 2.44 -12.16 57.06
CA ALA A 210 3.21 -11.51 56.01
C ALA A 210 2.70 -11.96 54.63
N PRO A 211 2.58 -11.07 53.63
CA PRO A 211 2.27 -11.49 52.28
C PRO A 211 3.36 -12.44 51.78
N ALA A 212 3.00 -13.67 51.45
CA ALA A 212 3.87 -14.52 50.65
C ALA A 212 4.17 -13.79 49.32
N PRO A 213 5.42 -13.79 48.82
CA PRO A 213 5.74 -13.14 47.56
C PRO A 213 4.92 -13.78 46.45
N GLN A 214 3.95 -13.02 45.93
CA GLN A 214 3.19 -13.43 44.76
C GLN A 214 4.16 -13.53 43.59
N SER A 215 4.36 -14.74 43.08
CA SER A 215 4.99 -14.97 41.77
C SER A 215 4.39 -13.99 40.76
N PRO A 216 5.17 -13.32 39.91
CA PRO A 216 4.64 -12.39 38.92
C PRO A 216 3.75 -13.15 37.93
N GLN A 217 2.46 -13.18 38.22
CA GLN A 217 1.45 -13.78 37.37
C GLN A 217 1.43 -12.95 36.08
N PRO A 218 1.70 -13.55 34.90
CA PRO A 218 1.85 -12.78 33.68
C PRO A 218 0.57 -12.00 33.45
N ALA A 219 0.70 -10.67 33.35
CA ALA A 219 -0.43 -9.77 33.20
C ALA A 219 -1.25 -10.22 31.99
N VAL A 220 -2.50 -10.63 32.22
CA VAL A 220 -3.37 -11.15 31.18
C VAL A 220 -3.57 -10.05 30.14
N ALA A 221 -2.95 -10.22 28.97
CA ALA A 221 -3.00 -9.22 27.93
C ALA A 221 -4.45 -9.08 27.44
N VAL A 222 -5.06 -7.95 27.75
CA VAL A 222 -6.45 -7.65 27.37
C VAL A 222 -6.47 -7.47 25.86
N ALA A 223 -7.28 -8.27 25.15
CA ALA A 223 -7.42 -8.10 23.71
C ALA A 223 -8.37 -6.93 23.38
N GLN A 224 -7.96 -6.04 22.47
CA GLN A 224 -8.76 -4.93 21.95
C GLN A 224 -9.41 -5.31 20.61
N ARG A 225 -10.30 -4.45 20.10
CA ARG A 225 -11.02 -4.73 18.85
C ARG A 225 -10.11 -4.61 17.63
N ALA A 226 -10.28 -5.52 16.69
CA ALA A 226 -9.83 -5.33 15.31
C ALA A 226 -10.99 -5.65 14.36
N ILE A 227 -11.08 -4.93 13.24
CA ILE A 227 -12.15 -5.12 12.26
C ILE A 227 -11.52 -5.19 10.89
N LEU A 228 -11.88 -6.21 10.13
CA LEU A 228 -11.49 -6.36 8.74
C LEU A 228 -12.68 -5.99 7.84
N TYR A 229 -12.51 -4.96 7.04
CA TYR A 229 -13.43 -4.57 5.97
C TYR A 229 -12.90 -5.11 4.65
N GLU A 230 -13.66 -5.95 3.96
CA GLU A 230 -13.31 -6.47 2.63
C GLU A 230 -14.35 -5.98 1.62
N GLN A 231 -13.89 -5.42 0.50
CA GLN A 231 -14.77 -5.10 -0.62
C GLN A 231 -15.45 -6.38 -1.16
N ARG A 232 -16.75 -6.31 -1.44
CA ARG A 232 -17.49 -7.42 -2.04
C ARG A 232 -17.52 -7.31 -3.56
N ALA A 233 -17.43 -8.44 -4.26
CA ALA A 233 -17.36 -8.47 -5.72
C ALA A 233 -18.68 -8.05 -6.40
N ASP A 234 -19.82 -8.49 -5.86
CA ASP A 234 -21.17 -8.11 -6.32
C ASP A 234 -21.60 -6.70 -5.86
N SER A 235 -21.10 -6.26 -4.70
CA SER A 235 -21.52 -5.03 -4.03
C SER A 235 -20.33 -4.19 -3.55
N PRO A 236 -19.59 -3.51 -4.44
CA PRO A 236 -18.36 -2.79 -4.08
C PRO A 236 -18.51 -1.71 -3.00
N ASN A 237 -19.73 -1.17 -2.83
CA ASN A 237 -20.07 -0.13 -1.84
C ASN A 237 -20.56 -0.70 -0.49
N GLN A 238 -20.69 -2.02 -0.35
CA GLN A 238 -21.09 -2.68 0.90
C GLN A 238 -20.01 -3.69 1.29
N PRO A 239 -18.96 -3.27 2.03
CA PRO A 239 -17.91 -4.19 2.44
C PRO A 239 -18.48 -5.30 3.35
N THR A 240 -17.90 -6.48 3.25
CA THR A 240 -18.06 -7.54 4.25
C THR A 240 -17.24 -7.12 5.47
N VAL A 241 -17.86 -7.15 6.66
CA VAL A 241 -17.23 -6.77 7.93
C VAL A 241 -16.97 -8.04 8.73
N VAL A 242 -15.71 -8.30 9.04
CA VAL A 242 -15.26 -9.48 9.78
C VAL A 242 -14.68 -9.02 11.12
N SER A 243 -15.19 -9.59 12.21
CA SER A 243 -14.72 -9.26 13.56
C SER A 243 -13.40 -9.96 13.86
N GLY A 244 -12.51 -9.26 14.56
CA GLY A 244 -11.24 -9.78 15.03
C GLY A 244 -10.80 -9.15 16.34
N ARG A 245 -9.63 -9.56 16.80
CA ARG A 245 -9.01 -9.06 18.02
C ARG A 245 -7.55 -8.69 17.77
N VAL A 246 -7.04 -7.73 18.54
CA VAL A 246 -5.61 -7.40 18.61
C VAL A 246 -5.11 -7.56 20.04
N VAL A 247 -3.86 -7.99 20.20
CA VAL A 247 -3.14 -8.00 21.48
C VAL A 247 -1.85 -7.19 21.32
N TRP A 248 -1.72 -6.13 22.11
CA TRP A 248 -0.52 -5.27 22.12
C TRP A 248 0.52 -5.76 23.13
N ARG A 249 1.79 -5.74 22.74
CA ARG A 249 2.94 -6.02 23.62
C ARG A 249 4.08 -5.03 23.37
N LEU A 250 4.89 -4.83 24.40
CA LEU A 250 6.20 -4.21 24.30
C LEU A 250 7.23 -5.31 24.56
N GLU A 251 8.16 -5.50 23.63
CA GLU A 251 9.30 -6.41 23.78
C GLU A 251 10.61 -5.64 23.71
N ASP A 252 11.64 -6.18 24.35
CA ASP A 252 13.02 -5.74 24.18
C ASP A 252 13.65 -6.53 23.03
N GLY A 253 13.74 -5.92 21.85
CA GLY A 253 14.58 -6.40 20.76
C GLY A 253 16.05 -6.06 21.01
N GLN A 254 16.93 -6.44 20.09
CA GLN A 254 18.33 -6.03 20.10
C GLN A 254 18.64 -5.15 18.88
N THR A 255 19.43 -4.09 19.08
CA THR A 255 20.09 -3.37 17.99
C THR A 255 21.19 -4.24 17.37
N ASP A 256 21.70 -3.85 16.20
CA ASP A 256 22.90 -4.43 15.59
C ASP A 256 24.16 -4.30 16.47
N GLN A 257 24.10 -3.46 17.52
CA GLN A 257 25.14 -3.27 18.54
C GLN A 257 24.85 -4.07 19.83
N GLY A 258 23.84 -4.95 19.82
CA GLY A 258 23.46 -5.80 20.95
C GLY A 258 22.73 -5.10 22.11
N GLN A 259 22.43 -3.79 21.99
CA GLN A 259 21.72 -3.04 23.02
C GLN A 259 20.20 -3.31 22.98
N PRO A 260 19.49 -3.29 24.12
CA PRO A 260 18.05 -3.51 24.16
C PRO A 260 17.26 -2.33 23.57
N ASP A 261 16.56 -2.56 22.46
CA ASP A 261 15.74 -1.56 21.76
C ASP A 261 14.26 -1.96 21.79
N PRO A 262 13.33 -1.08 22.18
CA PRO A 262 11.93 -1.46 22.31
C PRO A 262 11.28 -1.71 20.95
N VAL A 263 10.57 -2.83 20.87
CA VAL A 263 9.72 -3.22 19.75
C VAL A 263 8.28 -3.26 20.23
N VAL A 264 7.42 -2.44 19.64
CA VAL A 264 5.97 -2.56 19.82
C VAL A 264 5.51 -3.71 18.92
N LYS A 265 4.73 -4.65 19.45
CA LYS A 265 4.05 -5.68 18.66
C LYS A 265 2.53 -5.59 18.83
N ALA A 266 1.83 -5.90 17.75
CA ALA A 266 0.40 -6.13 17.68
C ALA A 266 0.17 -7.48 16.99
N GLU A 267 -0.42 -8.43 17.73
CA GLU A 267 -0.86 -9.72 17.20
C GLU A 267 -2.36 -9.68 16.96
N LEU A 268 -2.78 -9.82 15.71
CA LEU A 268 -4.17 -9.78 15.29
C LEU A 268 -4.67 -11.16 14.88
N GLU A 269 -5.92 -11.47 15.21
CA GLU A 269 -6.58 -12.72 14.81
C GLU A 269 -8.01 -12.47 14.33
N PHE A 270 -8.35 -13.03 13.17
CA PHE A 270 -9.66 -13.00 12.52
C PHE A 270 -10.12 -14.45 12.30
N PRO A 271 -10.78 -15.08 13.30
CA PRO A 271 -11.10 -16.52 13.26
C PRO A 271 -11.97 -16.92 12.07
N GLU A 272 -12.99 -16.12 11.74
CA GLU A 272 -13.90 -16.34 10.61
C GLU A 272 -13.19 -16.34 9.25
N ARG A 273 -12.08 -15.60 9.13
CA ARG A 273 -11.23 -15.56 7.93
C ARG A 273 -10.04 -16.51 7.99
N SER A 274 -9.86 -17.27 9.09
CA SER A 274 -8.68 -18.11 9.34
C SER A 274 -7.35 -17.36 9.13
N MET A 275 -7.36 -16.06 9.42
CA MET A 275 -6.27 -15.12 9.18
C MET A 275 -5.71 -14.61 10.51
N SER A 276 -4.39 -14.52 10.63
CA SER A 276 -3.72 -13.72 11.65
C SER A 276 -2.75 -12.75 11.00
N VAL A 277 -2.54 -11.60 11.64
CA VAL A 277 -1.61 -10.57 11.18
C VAL A 277 -0.69 -10.20 12.33
N GLU A 278 0.61 -10.20 12.07
CA GLU A 278 1.63 -9.77 13.02
C GLU A 278 2.18 -8.44 12.52
N MET A 279 1.96 -7.38 13.31
CA MET A 279 2.52 -6.05 13.05
C MET A 279 3.54 -5.71 14.13
N SER A 280 4.70 -5.19 13.77
CA SER A 280 5.67 -4.64 14.73
C SER A 280 6.19 -3.27 14.31
N ILE A 281 6.50 -2.43 15.29
CA ILE A 281 7.09 -1.09 15.11
C ILE A 281 8.37 -1.02 15.94
N ARG A 282 9.50 -0.71 15.30
CA ARG A 282 10.83 -0.57 15.93
C ARG A 282 11.60 0.63 15.38
N ARG A 283 12.58 1.13 16.12
CA ARG A 283 13.53 2.12 15.60
C ARG A 283 14.38 1.48 14.49
N ASN A 284 14.75 2.27 13.49
CA ASN A 284 15.68 1.81 12.47
C ASN A 284 17.12 1.99 12.97
N THR A 285 17.90 0.91 12.96
CA THR A 285 19.33 0.90 13.31
C THR A 285 20.22 0.74 12.09
N ASP A 286 19.66 0.32 10.95
CA ASP A 286 20.39 0.16 9.70
C ASP A 286 20.57 1.50 8.98
N ALA A 287 21.82 1.96 8.92
CA ALA A 287 22.21 3.20 8.24
C ALA A 287 22.06 3.15 6.71
N ALA A 288 21.91 1.97 6.10
CA ALA A 288 21.65 1.83 4.67
C ALA A 288 20.19 2.18 4.31
N LEU A 289 19.26 2.09 5.26
CA LEU A 289 17.85 2.41 5.06
C LEU A 289 17.55 3.86 5.46
N PRO A 290 17.00 4.70 4.55
CA PRO A 290 16.65 6.10 4.85
C PRO A 290 15.32 6.19 5.63
N ALA A 291 15.21 5.45 6.73
CA ALA A 291 14.04 5.38 7.59
C ALA A 291 14.40 5.70 9.05
N SER A 292 13.47 6.29 9.80
CA SER A 292 13.61 6.51 11.25
C SER A 292 13.15 5.31 12.07
N HIS A 293 12.07 4.68 11.61
CA HIS A 293 11.44 3.52 12.23
C HIS A 293 10.98 2.58 11.13
N LEU A 294 10.94 1.30 11.45
CA LEU A 294 10.46 0.24 10.57
C LEU A 294 9.16 -0.32 11.13
N VAL A 295 8.15 -0.43 10.26
CA VAL A 295 6.91 -1.17 10.54
C VAL A 295 6.92 -2.44 9.70
N GLU A 296 6.96 -3.60 10.34
CA GLU A 296 6.85 -4.90 9.67
C GLU A 296 5.41 -5.40 9.78
N ILE A 297 4.85 -5.95 8.71
CA ILE A 297 3.47 -6.45 8.65
C ILE A 297 3.44 -7.80 7.93
N LYS A 298 3.09 -8.87 8.65
CA LYS A 298 3.10 -10.26 8.18
C LYS A 298 1.70 -10.86 8.29
N PHE A 299 1.07 -11.14 7.16
CA PHE A 299 -0.22 -11.85 7.08
C PHE A 299 0.03 -13.37 7.06
N LYS A 300 -0.80 -14.14 7.76
CA LYS A 300 -0.74 -15.60 7.83
C LYS A 300 -2.16 -16.15 7.67
N PHE A 301 -2.33 -17.11 6.76
CA PHE A 301 -3.63 -17.74 6.47
C PHE A 301 -3.55 -19.24 6.72
N ARG A 302 -4.46 -19.82 7.52
CA ARG A 302 -4.46 -21.29 7.75
C ARG A 302 -5.04 -22.08 6.56
N ALA A 303 -5.96 -21.48 5.79
CA ALA A 303 -6.39 -21.92 4.46
C ALA A 303 -7.26 -20.84 3.79
N GLY A 304 -7.34 -20.82 2.46
CA GLY A 304 -8.43 -20.18 1.71
C GLY A 304 -8.53 -18.64 1.70
N GLY A 305 -7.67 -17.91 2.41
CA GLY A 305 -7.77 -16.44 2.50
C GLY A 305 -7.30 -15.65 1.27
N GLY A 306 -6.48 -16.26 0.41
CA GLY A 306 -5.83 -15.59 -0.73
C GLY A 306 -4.64 -14.71 -0.31
N PRO A 307 -3.51 -14.73 -1.04
CA PRO A 307 -2.35 -13.95 -0.65
C PRO A 307 -2.58 -12.45 -0.82
N VAL A 308 -1.94 -11.66 0.04
CA VAL A 308 -1.90 -10.20 -0.06
C VAL A 308 -0.86 -9.79 -1.10
N LYS A 309 -1.29 -9.01 -2.09
CA LYS A 309 -0.48 -8.51 -3.21
C LYS A 309 0.36 -7.31 -2.80
N GLU A 310 -0.28 -6.34 -2.16
CA GLU A 310 0.37 -5.10 -1.71
C GLU A 310 -0.39 -4.46 -0.54
N LEU A 311 0.31 -3.61 0.22
CA LEU A 311 -0.37 -2.57 0.99
C LEU A 311 -0.82 -1.47 0.02
N ALA A 312 -2.02 -0.94 0.22
CA ALA A 312 -2.57 0.12 -0.64
C ALA A 312 -2.10 1.52 -0.22
N SER A 313 -1.69 1.70 1.04
CA SER A 313 -1.08 2.92 1.57
C SER A 313 -0.28 2.61 2.85
N PRO A 314 0.52 3.56 3.38
CA PRO A 314 1.05 3.45 4.73
C PRO A 314 -0.09 3.38 5.78
N PRO A 315 0.18 2.88 6.99
CA PRO A 315 -0.77 2.88 8.09
C PRO A 315 -1.34 4.28 8.35
N THR A 316 -2.66 4.36 8.55
CA THR A 316 -3.42 5.60 8.66
C THR A 316 -3.97 5.78 10.06
N MET A 317 -3.62 6.90 10.68
CA MET A 317 -3.86 7.21 12.09
C MET A 317 -5.17 7.96 12.27
N LYS A 318 -6.03 7.49 13.17
CA LYS A 318 -7.42 7.94 13.35
C LYS A 318 -7.76 8.17 14.83
N GLN A 319 -8.62 9.16 15.11
CA GLN A 319 -9.15 9.39 16.45
C GLN A 319 -10.32 8.46 16.79
N GLU A 320 -11.19 8.21 15.81
CA GLU A 320 -12.35 7.32 15.90
C GLU A 320 -12.44 6.43 14.66
N GLU A 321 -13.12 5.29 14.78
CA GLU A 321 -13.26 4.28 13.72
C GLU A 321 -13.87 4.83 12.43
N ASN A 322 -14.87 5.71 12.52
CA ASN A 322 -15.58 6.26 11.35
C ASN A 322 -15.01 7.61 10.84
N GLN A 323 -13.97 8.15 11.48
CA GLN A 323 -13.37 9.42 11.08
C GLN A 323 -12.30 9.23 9.99
N ARG A 324 -12.07 10.27 9.19
CA ARG A 324 -10.93 10.28 8.26
C ARG A 324 -9.63 10.43 9.02
N GLY A 325 -8.66 9.58 8.72
CA GLY A 325 -7.33 9.60 9.32
C GLY A 325 -6.28 10.37 8.53
N ALA A 326 -5.08 10.41 9.09
CA ALA A 326 -3.87 10.88 8.43
C ALA A 326 -2.88 9.71 8.23
N PRO A 327 -2.39 9.44 7.00
CA PRO A 327 -1.35 8.44 6.78
C PRO A 327 -0.04 8.86 7.47
N LEU A 328 0.70 7.87 7.95
CA LEU A 328 2.10 8.05 8.32
C LEU A 328 2.93 8.39 7.08
N MET A 329 3.95 9.24 7.27
CA MET A 329 4.93 9.57 6.24
C MET A 329 5.96 8.44 6.15
N GLY A 330 5.97 7.69 5.05
CA GLY A 330 6.90 6.58 4.85
C GLY A 330 6.76 5.96 3.47
N LEU A 331 7.63 5.00 3.18
CA LEU A 331 7.62 4.19 1.97
C LEU A 331 7.38 2.73 2.34
N GLN A 332 6.37 2.10 1.73
CA GLN A 332 6.13 0.67 1.83
C GLN A 332 6.85 -0.10 0.72
N VAL A 333 7.41 -1.26 1.05
CA VAL A 333 8.08 -2.17 0.12
C VAL A 333 7.62 -3.61 0.43
N PRO A 334 7.17 -4.39 -0.56
CA PRO A 334 6.94 -5.82 -0.37
C PRO A 334 8.27 -6.53 -0.20
N VAL A 335 8.41 -7.35 0.85
CA VAL A 335 9.62 -8.13 1.12
C VAL A 335 9.51 -9.52 0.50
N MET A 336 8.35 -10.15 0.70
CA MET A 336 7.95 -11.42 0.10
C MET A 336 6.41 -11.48 0.11
N GLU A 337 5.82 -12.55 -0.43
CA GLU A 337 4.37 -12.73 -0.36
C GLU A 337 3.88 -12.66 1.09
N ASN A 338 2.79 -11.92 1.33
CA ASN A 338 2.19 -11.71 2.65
C ASN A 338 3.08 -10.97 3.69
N TYR A 339 4.27 -10.46 3.32
CA TYR A 339 5.14 -9.71 4.24
C TYR A 339 5.63 -8.39 3.63
N PHE A 340 5.27 -7.30 4.31
CA PHE A 340 5.54 -5.93 3.92
C PHE A 340 6.38 -5.22 4.98
N LEU A 341 7.28 -4.36 4.53
CA LEU A 341 8.08 -3.46 5.35
C LEU A 341 7.72 -2.02 4.99
N ILE A 342 7.47 -1.17 5.99
CA ILE A 342 7.26 0.26 5.80
C ILE A 342 8.39 0.99 6.53
N GLY A 343 9.24 1.67 5.77
CA GLY A 343 10.21 2.61 6.31
C GLY A 343 9.54 3.96 6.55
N LEU A 344 9.36 4.34 7.81
CA LEU A 344 8.88 5.67 8.17
C LEU A 344 9.96 6.70 7.87
N SER A 345 9.57 7.83 7.27
CA SER A 345 10.49 8.89 6.84
C SER A 345 11.46 9.30 7.96
N ASN A 346 12.71 9.62 7.58
CA ASN A 346 13.76 10.08 8.48
C ASN A 346 13.96 11.61 8.46
N THR A 347 13.13 12.38 7.74
CA THR A 347 13.21 13.84 7.83
C THR A 347 12.71 14.30 9.21
N PRO A 348 13.35 15.29 9.88
CA PRO A 348 12.98 15.65 11.25
C PRO A 348 11.50 16.01 11.43
N ALA A 349 10.91 16.73 10.47
CA ALA A 349 9.50 17.11 10.49
C ALA A 349 8.55 15.91 10.33
N ASP A 350 8.90 14.95 9.47
CA ASP A 350 8.09 13.73 9.31
C ASP A 350 8.21 12.81 10.53
N VAL A 351 9.39 12.72 11.16
CA VAL A 351 9.60 11.95 12.39
C VAL A 351 8.72 12.51 13.51
N GLU A 352 8.74 13.82 13.74
CA GLU A 352 7.91 14.46 14.76
C GLU A 352 6.41 14.26 14.46
N ARG A 353 5.98 14.41 13.21
CA ARG A 353 4.60 14.15 12.78
C ARG A 353 4.19 12.69 12.99
N ASN A 354 5.03 11.73 12.60
CA ASN A 354 4.72 10.31 12.73
C ASN A 354 4.61 9.88 14.20
N LEU A 355 5.56 10.29 15.05
CA LEU A 355 5.55 9.98 16.47
C LEU A 355 4.38 10.63 17.20
N SER A 356 4.04 11.88 16.87
CA SER A 356 2.85 12.55 17.45
C SER A 356 1.54 11.89 17.02
N GLN A 357 1.41 11.43 15.77
CA GLN A 357 0.24 10.67 15.31
C GLN A 357 0.13 9.30 16.00
N LEU A 358 1.23 8.55 16.15
CA LEU A 358 1.26 7.27 16.87
C LEU A 358 0.84 7.41 18.35
N LEU A 359 1.25 8.49 19.01
CA LEU A 359 0.81 8.82 20.37
C LEU A 359 -0.68 9.20 20.41
N ALA A 360 -1.12 10.12 19.54
CA ALA A 360 -2.43 10.75 19.64
C ALA A 360 -3.60 9.91 19.09
N ALA A 361 -3.38 9.03 18.12
CA ALA A 361 -4.47 8.28 17.47
C ALA A 361 -4.91 7.05 18.27
N ASN A 362 -6.23 6.82 18.36
CA ASN A 362 -6.79 5.63 19.02
C ASN A 362 -6.97 4.44 18.06
N TRP A 363 -6.99 4.71 16.76
CA TRP A 363 -7.24 3.75 15.69
C TRP A 363 -6.15 3.79 14.63
N ILE A 364 -5.79 2.62 14.11
CA ILE A 364 -4.86 2.46 12.99
C ILE A 364 -5.57 1.70 11.88
N ASP A 365 -5.78 2.34 10.73
CA ASP A 365 -6.22 1.66 9.51
C ASP A 365 -5.00 1.15 8.74
N LEU A 366 -5.07 -0.09 8.28
CA LEU A 366 -4.11 -0.74 7.41
C LEU A 366 -4.81 -1.15 6.09
N PRO A 367 -4.77 -0.30 5.05
CA PRO A 367 -5.31 -0.62 3.73
C PRO A 367 -4.38 -1.53 2.94
N PHE A 368 -4.95 -2.58 2.32
CA PHE A 368 -4.22 -3.57 1.54
C PHE A 368 -5.05 -4.07 0.35
N ARG A 369 -4.41 -4.80 -0.57
CA ARG A 369 -5.08 -5.44 -1.71
C ARG A 369 -4.67 -6.90 -1.80
N PHE A 370 -5.66 -7.77 -1.99
CA PHE A 370 -5.47 -9.20 -2.25
C PHE A 370 -4.95 -9.44 -3.69
N ALA A 371 -4.48 -10.66 -3.97
CA ALA A 371 -4.01 -11.06 -5.30
C ALA A 371 -5.10 -11.09 -6.39
N ASP A 372 -6.38 -11.17 -6.00
CA ASP A 372 -7.55 -11.01 -6.89
C ASP A 372 -7.98 -9.54 -7.06
N ASP A 373 -7.08 -8.60 -6.71
CA ASP A 373 -7.27 -7.14 -6.71
C ASP A 373 -8.40 -6.60 -5.80
N ARG A 374 -9.01 -7.46 -4.99
CA ARG A 374 -10.01 -7.08 -3.98
C ARG A 374 -9.35 -6.21 -2.88
N ILE A 375 -10.00 -5.11 -2.50
CA ILE A 375 -9.46 -4.19 -1.48
C ILE A 375 -9.90 -4.63 -0.09
N GLY A 376 -8.96 -4.61 0.85
CA GLY A 376 -9.20 -4.81 2.29
C GLY A 376 -8.69 -3.64 3.13
N VAL A 377 -9.30 -3.41 4.28
CA VAL A 377 -8.80 -2.49 5.32
C VAL A 377 -8.93 -3.18 6.67
N ILE A 378 -7.83 -3.27 7.41
CA ILE A 378 -7.88 -3.65 8.82
C ILE A 378 -7.90 -2.38 9.68
N ALA A 379 -8.99 -2.14 10.41
CA ALA A 379 -9.06 -1.12 11.45
C ALA A 379 -8.67 -1.74 12.80
N ILE A 380 -7.61 -1.23 13.41
CA ILE A 380 -6.99 -1.74 14.64
C ILE A 380 -7.26 -0.75 15.78
N GLU A 381 -7.91 -1.19 16.84
CA GLU A 381 -8.06 -0.39 18.06
C GLU A 381 -6.77 -0.46 18.89
N LYS A 382 -6.21 0.71 19.21
CA LYS A 382 -5.04 0.82 20.09
C LYS A 382 -5.45 0.56 21.55
N GLY A 383 -6.54 1.19 21.99
CA GLY A 383 -7.01 1.14 23.37
C GLY A 383 -5.95 1.58 24.40
N VAL A 384 -6.23 1.30 25.68
CA VAL A 384 -5.32 1.70 26.78
C VAL A 384 -3.97 0.97 26.71
N GLN A 385 -3.97 -0.34 26.42
CA GLN A 385 -2.73 -1.13 26.38
C GLN A 385 -1.83 -0.73 25.20
N GLY A 386 -2.40 -0.58 24.00
CA GLY A 386 -1.66 -0.13 22.83
C GLY A 386 -1.08 1.28 23.03
N ALA A 387 -1.81 2.17 23.72
CA ALA A 387 -1.35 3.51 24.03
C ALA A 387 -0.15 3.47 24.98
N ASP A 388 -0.24 2.68 26.04
CA ASP A 388 0.84 2.49 27.03
C ASP A 388 2.11 1.91 26.39
N VAL A 389 2.02 0.84 25.58
CA VAL A 389 3.22 0.24 24.95
C VAL A 389 3.85 1.17 23.93
N ILE A 390 3.06 1.90 23.13
CA ILE A 390 3.57 2.88 22.15
C ILE A 390 4.20 4.07 22.87
N GLN A 391 3.60 4.58 23.95
CA GLN A 391 4.17 5.66 24.75
C GLN A 391 5.52 5.25 25.37
N LYS A 392 5.60 4.05 25.95
CA LYS A 392 6.83 3.50 26.54
C LYS A 392 7.94 3.29 25.50
N ALA A 393 7.59 2.79 24.31
CA ALA A 393 8.54 2.64 23.21
C ALA A 393 9.08 3.99 22.74
N ILE A 394 8.20 4.97 22.48
CA ILE A 394 8.59 6.31 22.01
C ILE A 394 9.43 7.06 23.04
N ALA A 395 9.16 6.89 24.35
CA ALA A 395 9.99 7.46 25.41
C ALA A 395 11.44 6.92 25.36
N ARG A 396 11.61 5.62 25.08
CA ARG A 396 12.91 4.94 24.99
C ARG A 396 13.62 5.10 23.64
N TRP A 397 12.91 5.38 22.55
CA TRP A 397 13.55 5.73 21.26
C TRP A 397 14.11 7.16 21.24
N ARG A 398 13.66 8.02 22.16
CA ARG A 398 14.11 9.41 22.35
C ARG A 398 15.32 9.55 23.29
N SER A 399 15.63 8.52 24.07
CA SER A 399 16.89 8.35 24.81
C SER A 399 17.96 7.68 23.96
#